data_AF-A0A4S4B4T4-F1
#
_entry.id   AF-A0A4S4B4T4-F1
#
_cell.length_a   1.000
_cell.length_b   1.000
_cell.length_c   1.000
_cell.angle_alpha   90.00
_cell.angle_beta   90.00
_cell.angle_gamma   90.00
#
_symmetry.space_group_name_H-M   'P 1'
#
loop_
_entity.id
_entity.type
_entity.pdbx_description
1 polymer ?
#
loop_
_entity_poly.entity_id
_entity_poly.type
_entity_poly.pdbx_seq_one_letter_code
_entity_poly.pdbx_strand_id
1 'polypeptide(L)'
;MRFPAVCPQCQREVQVEFADSAVHDVTCPHCSTRFCVFVRKQKFEVLFDLGTRALMDGYAREAVASFAAALERFFEFYVRSFAFERAALAGQTDFDGAADILESTWRHVSSQSERQVGMMALAYLLREGREPDFLTAKALGADFRNRVIHRGYLPRREEVDAYAARVFALIDRLLGELGTGAAHAELAQERQFAAHLAALPDGVTAVFEEHPGMFRARRFAGAGGEKLGVKNLPGQPARASAPTKATAPMNDAQAFQKALKERGPLLKGLRK
;
A
#
# COMPACT_ATOMS: atom_id res chain seq x y z
N MET A 1 -9.51 -11.67 -0.82
CA MET A 1 -10.11 -10.57 -1.64
C MET A 1 -9.84 -10.91 -3.10
N ARG A 2 -10.81 -10.74 -4.01
CA ARG A 2 -10.54 -10.87 -5.45
C ARG A 2 -10.42 -9.52 -6.13
N PHE A 3 -9.60 -9.46 -7.17
CA PHE A 3 -9.47 -8.31 -8.05
C PHE A 3 -9.49 -8.76 -9.52
N PRO A 4 -10.04 -7.92 -10.41
CA PRO A 4 -10.05 -8.22 -11.84
C PRO A 4 -8.65 -8.00 -12.43
N ALA A 5 -8.20 -8.91 -13.28
CA ALA A 5 -7.05 -8.74 -14.16
C ALA A 5 -7.44 -9.14 -15.59
N VAL A 6 -6.82 -8.56 -16.61
CA VAL A 6 -7.11 -8.91 -18.01
C VAL A 6 -6.12 -9.96 -18.51
N CYS A 7 -6.63 -11.06 -19.05
CA CYS A 7 -5.75 -12.07 -19.67
C CYS A 7 -5.06 -11.50 -20.92
N PRO A 8 -3.71 -11.56 -21.02
CA PRO A 8 -2.99 -10.98 -22.15
C PRO A 8 -3.28 -11.69 -23.49
N GLN A 9 -3.70 -12.97 -23.44
CA GLN A 9 -3.99 -13.75 -24.65
C GLN A 9 -5.42 -13.56 -25.15
N CYS A 10 -6.43 -13.83 -24.32
CA CYS A 10 -7.84 -13.83 -24.75
C CYS A 10 -8.59 -12.53 -24.41
N GLN A 11 -7.94 -11.57 -23.74
CA GLN A 11 -8.50 -10.26 -23.35
C GLN A 11 -9.76 -10.33 -22.48
N ARG A 12 -10.03 -11.49 -21.87
CA ARG A 12 -11.12 -11.66 -20.90
C ARG A 12 -10.64 -11.35 -19.49
N GLU A 13 -11.55 -10.79 -18.70
CA GLU A 13 -11.33 -10.57 -17.28
C GLU A 13 -11.18 -11.92 -16.55
N VAL A 14 -10.20 -11.99 -15.66
CA VAL A 14 -9.92 -13.11 -14.78
C VAL A 14 -9.94 -12.59 -13.35
N GLN A 15 -10.70 -13.26 -12.48
CA GLN A 15 -10.76 -12.94 -11.06
C GLN A 15 -9.56 -13.56 -10.35
N VAL A 16 -8.62 -12.72 -9.92
CA VAL A 16 -7.39 -13.11 -9.22
C VAL A 16 -7.57 -12.93 -7.73
N GLU A 17 -7.10 -13.89 -6.94
CA GLU A 17 -7.10 -13.78 -5.48
C GLU A 17 -5.88 -12.99 -5.00
N PHE A 18 -6.11 -11.94 -4.21
CA PHE A 18 -5.06 -11.30 -3.43
C PHE A 18 -4.57 -12.27 -2.35
N ALA A 19 -3.39 -12.83 -2.58
CA ALA A 19 -2.56 -13.51 -1.58
C ALA A 19 -1.77 -12.49 -0.75
N ASP A 20 -0.98 -12.96 0.22
CA ASP A 20 0.00 -12.13 0.95
C ASP A 20 1.26 -11.84 0.11
N SER A 21 1.04 -11.43 -1.13
CA SER A 21 2.05 -11.12 -2.14
C SER A 21 1.47 -10.06 -3.08
N ALA A 22 2.34 -9.20 -3.60
CA ALA A 22 2.00 -8.29 -4.70
C ALA A 22 2.23 -8.92 -6.08
N VAL A 23 2.65 -10.19 -6.13
CA VAL A 23 2.93 -10.96 -7.33
C VAL A 23 2.07 -12.21 -7.34
N HIS A 24 1.34 -12.44 -8.43
CA HIS A 24 0.36 -13.51 -8.56
C HIS A 24 0.57 -14.27 -9.87
N ASP A 25 0.94 -15.55 -9.77
CA ASP A 25 0.97 -16.44 -10.93
C ASP A 25 -0.46 -16.92 -11.24
N VAL A 26 -0.93 -16.67 -12.46
CA VAL A 26 -2.33 -16.88 -12.87
C VAL A 26 -2.39 -17.80 -14.08
N THR A 27 -3.30 -18.77 -14.03
CA THR A 27 -3.71 -19.54 -15.21
C THR A 27 -5.09 -19.08 -15.63
N CYS A 28 -5.22 -18.56 -16.85
CA CYS A 28 -6.50 -18.08 -17.36
C CYS A 28 -7.53 -19.23 -17.44
N PRO A 29 -8.71 -19.12 -16.80
CA PRO A 29 -9.73 -20.16 -16.88
C PRO A 29 -10.42 -20.25 -18.25
N HIS A 30 -10.21 -19.27 -19.13
CA HIS A 30 -10.86 -19.20 -20.44
C HIS A 30 -10.02 -19.76 -21.59
N CYS A 31 -8.69 -19.62 -21.53
CA CYS A 31 -7.78 -20.05 -22.59
C CYS A 31 -6.55 -20.81 -22.08
N SER A 32 -6.49 -21.12 -20.77
CA SER A 32 -5.40 -21.86 -20.11
C SER A 32 -4.01 -21.23 -20.18
N THR A 33 -3.87 -20.04 -20.77
CA THR A 33 -2.60 -19.29 -20.80
C THR A 33 -2.16 -18.94 -19.39
N ARG A 34 -0.86 -19.15 -19.10
CA ARG A 34 -0.21 -18.71 -17.88
C ARG A 34 0.32 -17.28 -18.04
N PHE A 35 0.07 -16.44 -17.06
CA PHE A 35 0.58 -15.07 -16.98
C PHE A 35 0.81 -14.71 -15.52
N CYS A 36 1.66 -13.73 -15.25
CA CYS A 36 1.96 -13.27 -13.90
C CYS A 36 1.50 -11.83 -13.73
N VAL A 37 0.74 -11.55 -12.67
CA VAL A 37 0.22 -10.22 -12.36
C VAL A 37 1.03 -9.61 -11.22
N PHE A 38 1.59 -8.44 -11.46
CA PHE A 38 2.34 -7.63 -10.49
C PHE A 38 1.51 -6.41 -10.11
N VAL A 39 1.11 -6.32 -8.85
CA VAL A 39 0.20 -5.30 -8.35
C VAL A 39 0.96 -4.23 -7.55
N ARG A 40 1.08 -3.02 -8.11
CA ARG A 40 1.68 -1.86 -7.42
C ARG A 40 0.76 -1.30 -6.34
N LYS A 41 0.72 -1.98 -5.20
CA LYS A 41 -0.06 -1.58 -4.03
C LYS A 41 0.64 -2.00 -2.76
N GLN A 42 0.74 -1.10 -1.79
CA GLN A 42 1.38 -1.37 -0.51
C GLN A 42 0.42 -2.13 0.42
N LYS A 43 0.98 -2.94 1.33
CA LYS A 43 0.18 -3.82 2.20
C LYS A 43 -0.84 -3.06 3.05
N PHE A 44 -0.49 -1.86 3.52
CA PHE A 44 -1.43 -1.02 4.26
C PHE A 44 -2.63 -0.57 3.41
N GLU A 45 -2.44 -0.32 2.10
CA GLU A 45 -3.52 0.06 1.19
C GLU A 45 -4.45 -1.13 0.94
N VAL A 46 -3.90 -2.34 0.77
CA VAL A 46 -4.70 -3.58 0.62
C VAL A 46 -5.56 -3.82 1.87
N LEU A 47 -4.98 -3.66 3.06
CA LEU A 47 -5.70 -3.84 4.33
C LEU A 47 -6.76 -2.75 4.55
N PHE A 48 -6.50 -1.52 4.12
CA PHE A 48 -7.49 -0.45 4.19
C PHE A 48 -8.69 -0.73 3.25
N ASP A 49 -8.43 -1.20 2.04
CA ASP A 49 -9.47 -1.63 1.11
C ASP A 49 -10.27 -2.83 1.64
N LEU A 50 -9.61 -3.78 2.29
CA LEU A 50 -10.26 -4.90 2.98
C LEU A 50 -11.22 -4.40 4.07
N GLY A 51 -10.77 -3.45 4.89
CA GLY A 51 -11.61 -2.84 5.92
C GLY A 51 -12.82 -2.12 5.33
N THR A 52 -12.63 -1.42 4.21
CA THR A 52 -13.70 -0.72 3.50
C THR A 52 -14.73 -1.71 2.94
N ARG A 53 -14.30 -2.81 2.31
CA ARG A 53 -15.21 -3.85 1.80
C ARG A 53 -15.97 -4.52 2.94
N ALA A 54 -15.29 -4.92 4.00
CA ALA A 54 -15.94 -5.51 5.19
C ALA A 54 -17.02 -4.58 5.75
N LEU A 55 -16.75 -3.27 5.80
CA LEU A 55 -17.71 -2.28 6.28
C LEU A 55 -18.93 -2.13 5.36
N MET A 56 -18.71 -2.15 4.04
CA MET A 56 -19.78 -2.11 3.05
C MET A 56 -20.67 -3.35 3.13
N ASP A 57 -20.08 -4.51 3.42
CA ASP A 57 -20.79 -5.79 3.54
C ASP A 57 -21.45 -6.00 4.93
N GLY A 58 -21.30 -5.04 5.85
CA GLY A 58 -21.90 -5.09 7.20
C GLY A 58 -21.05 -5.79 8.27
N TYR A 59 -19.82 -6.21 7.94
CA TYR A 59 -18.85 -6.83 8.85
C TYR A 59 -18.07 -5.76 9.63
N ALA A 60 -18.76 -5.12 10.57
CA ALA A 60 -18.24 -3.97 11.31
C ALA A 60 -16.99 -4.28 12.16
N ARG A 61 -16.93 -5.46 12.79
CA ARG A 61 -15.78 -5.87 13.61
C ARG A 61 -14.55 -6.15 12.76
N GLU A 62 -14.74 -6.83 11.64
CA GLU A 62 -13.72 -7.18 10.65
C GLU A 62 -13.15 -5.92 9.98
N ALA A 63 -14.01 -4.93 9.74
CA ALA A 63 -13.60 -3.62 9.25
C ALA A 63 -12.63 -2.94 10.23
N VAL A 64 -12.98 -2.86 11.53
CA VAL A 64 -12.11 -2.27 12.57
C VAL A 64 -10.77 -3.00 12.66
N ALA A 65 -10.78 -4.33 12.64
CA ALA A 65 -9.55 -5.12 12.67
C ALA A 65 -8.66 -4.82 11.44
N SER A 66 -9.26 -4.71 10.26
CA SER A 66 -8.55 -4.44 9.01
C SER A 66 -7.97 -3.01 8.96
N PHE A 67 -8.72 -2.00 9.44
CA PHE A 67 -8.20 -0.63 9.55
C PHE A 67 -7.07 -0.50 10.57
N ALA A 68 -7.16 -1.20 11.70
CA ALA A 68 -6.08 -1.24 12.68
C ALA A 68 -4.80 -1.87 12.08
N ALA A 69 -4.95 -3.01 11.39
CA ALA A 69 -3.84 -3.67 10.72
C ALA A 69 -3.24 -2.81 9.59
N ALA A 70 -4.07 -2.04 8.87
CA ALA A 70 -3.60 -1.09 7.87
C ALA A 70 -2.70 -0.02 8.50
N LEU A 71 -3.09 0.55 9.65
CA LEU A 71 -2.27 1.53 10.36
C LEU A 71 -0.92 0.95 10.82
N GLU A 72 -0.92 -0.27 11.34
CA GLU A 72 0.32 -0.95 11.76
C GLU A 72 1.26 -1.21 10.58
N ARG A 73 0.74 -1.71 9.45
CA ARG A 73 1.54 -1.90 8.24
C ARG A 73 2.00 -0.57 7.64
N PHE A 74 1.26 0.51 7.86
CA PHE A 74 1.69 1.85 7.47
C PHE A 74 2.86 2.35 8.33
N PHE A 75 2.86 2.11 9.65
CA PHE A 75 4.02 2.43 10.49
C PHE A 75 5.27 1.66 10.07
N GLU A 76 5.14 0.38 9.72
CA GLU A 76 6.24 -0.36 9.09
C GLU A 76 6.71 0.30 7.80
N PHE A 77 5.78 0.64 6.89
CA PHE A 77 6.10 1.35 5.66
C PHE A 77 6.89 2.64 5.92
N TYR A 78 6.44 3.47 6.87
CA TYR A 78 7.12 4.72 7.24
C TYR A 78 8.54 4.49 7.75
N VAL A 79 8.72 3.54 8.68
CA VAL A 79 10.05 3.21 9.22
C VAL A 79 10.98 2.72 8.11
N ARG A 80 10.48 1.86 7.21
CA ARG A 80 11.26 1.39 6.05
C ARG A 80 11.60 2.54 5.10
N SER A 81 10.66 3.43 4.79
CA SER A 81 10.90 4.63 3.96
C SER A 81 12.02 5.48 4.55
N PHE A 82 11.95 5.80 5.85
CA PHE A 82 12.98 6.57 6.53
C PHE A 82 14.35 5.87 6.52
N ALA A 83 14.39 4.57 6.83
CA ALA A 83 15.64 3.82 6.83
C ALA A 83 16.34 3.84 5.46
N PHE A 84 15.57 3.66 4.38
CA PHE A 84 16.10 3.72 3.02
C PHE A 84 16.48 5.13 2.57
N GLU A 85 15.70 6.15 2.95
CA GLU A 85 16.05 7.56 2.74
C GLU A 85 17.40 7.89 3.39
N ARG A 86 17.64 7.41 4.61
CA ARG A 86 18.91 7.60 5.32
C ARG A 86 20.07 6.83 4.66
N ALA A 87 19.83 5.60 4.22
CA ALA A 87 20.84 4.82 3.50
C ALA A 87 21.25 5.50 2.18
N ALA A 88 20.27 6.03 1.46
CA ALA A 88 20.47 6.80 0.23
C ALA A 88 21.37 8.02 0.48
N LEU A 89 21.08 8.80 1.51
CA LEU A 89 21.86 10.00 1.87
C LEU A 89 23.28 9.67 2.36
N ALA A 90 23.48 8.51 2.98
CA ALA A 90 24.80 8.10 3.47
C ALA A 90 25.73 7.66 2.33
N GLY A 91 25.21 7.14 1.22
CA GLY A 91 26.00 6.70 0.06
C GLY A 91 26.98 5.55 0.33
N GLN A 92 26.80 4.82 1.43
CA GLN A 92 27.75 3.81 1.93
C GLN A 92 27.48 2.40 1.38
N THR A 93 26.28 2.12 0.88
CA THR A 93 25.85 0.79 0.42
C THR A 93 24.86 0.95 -0.72
N ASP A 94 24.81 -0.02 -1.63
CA ASP A 94 23.77 -0.09 -2.65
C ASP A 94 22.40 -0.44 -2.02
N PHE A 95 21.34 -0.37 -2.84
CA PHE A 95 19.99 -0.59 -2.34
C PHE A 95 19.79 -2.00 -1.79
N ASP A 96 20.36 -3.01 -2.45
CA ASP A 96 20.24 -4.42 -2.04
C ASP A 96 20.90 -4.66 -0.68
N GLY A 97 22.12 -4.17 -0.47
CA GLY A 97 22.79 -4.29 0.83
C GLY A 97 22.05 -3.53 1.94
N ALA A 98 21.53 -2.33 1.65
CA ALA A 98 20.70 -1.59 2.60
C ALA A 98 19.41 -2.36 2.96
N ALA A 99 18.76 -2.99 1.98
CA ALA A 99 17.55 -3.77 2.19
C ALA A 99 17.81 -5.04 3.00
N ASP A 100 18.92 -5.73 2.77
CA ASP A 100 19.27 -6.95 3.50
C ASP A 100 19.63 -6.64 4.97
N ILE A 101 20.34 -5.54 5.23
CA ILE A 101 20.61 -5.04 6.58
C ILE A 101 19.30 -4.69 7.29
N LEU A 102 18.42 -3.96 6.62
CA LEU A 102 17.11 -3.58 7.18
C LEU A 102 16.27 -4.81 7.49
N GLU A 103 16.22 -5.81 6.61
CA GLU A 103 15.45 -7.03 6.85
C GLU A 103 16.06 -7.88 7.98
N SER A 104 17.39 -7.92 8.10
CA SER A 104 18.05 -8.54 9.26
C SER A 104 17.67 -7.86 10.58
N THR A 105 17.57 -6.53 10.56
CA THR A 105 17.13 -5.73 11.72
C THR A 105 15.66 -5.95 12.02
N TRP A 106 14.81 -5.96 10.98
CA TRP A 106 13.35 -6.09 11.10
C TRP A 106 12.93 -7.42 11.71
N ARG A 107 13.68 -8.51 11.46
CA ARG A 107 13.44 -9.83 12.08
C ARG A 107 13.39 -9.79 13.61
N HIS A 108 14.06 -8.84 14.26
CA HIS A 108 14.04 -8.71 15.72
C HIS A 108 12.73 -8.09 16.27
N VAL A 109 11.92 -7.47 15.41
CA VAL A 109 10.70 -6.73 15.80
C VAL A 109 9.44 -7.17 15.05
N SER A 110 9.56 -8.04 14.05
CA SER A 110 8.49 -8.42 13.12
C SER A 110 7.22 -8.96 13.79
N SER A 111 7.36 -9.63 14.94
CA SER A 111 6.25 -10.21 15.72
C SER A 111 5.78 -9.35 16.90
N GLN A 112 6.31 -8.14 17.08
CA GLN A 112 6.07 -7.32 18.28
C GLN A 112 5.56 -5.92 17.90
N SER A 113 4.24 -5.77 17.86
CA SER A 113 3.56 -4.51 17.47
C SER A 113 4.00 -3.31 18.31
N GLU A 114 4.14 -3.46 19.62
CA GLU A 114 4.61 -2.38 20.51
C GLU A 114 6.04 -1.92 20.19
N ARG A 115 6.92 -2.85 19.79
CA ARG A 115 8.30 -2.50 19.36
C ARG A 115 8.27 -1.77 18.01
N GLN A 116 7.39 -2.17 17.10
CA GLN A 116 7.20 -1.47 15.82
C GLN A 116 6.70 -0.05 16.03
N VAL A 117 5.78 0.18 16.98
CA VAL A 117 5.34 1.53 17.37
C VAL A 117 6.48 2.35 17.97
N GLY A 118 7.31 1.74 18.82
CA GLY A 118 8.52 2.40 19.35
C GLY A 118 9.50 2.81 18.24
N MET A 119 9.74 1.93 17.26
CA MET A 119 10.57 2.26 16.10
C MET A 119 9.98 3.38 15.26
N MET A 120 8.66 3.37 15.05
CA MET A 120 7.95 4.46 14.37
C MET A 120 8.13 5.79 15.11
N ALA A 121 7.98 5.81 16.43
CA ALA A 121 8.15 7.03 17.23
C ALA A 121 9.54 7.65 17.04
N LEU A 122 10.57 6.82 17.09
CA LEU A 122 11.96 7.26 16.93
C LEU A 122 12.25 7.68 15.48
N ALA A 123 11.81 6.89 14.49
CA ALA A 123 11.97 7.24 13.08
C ALA A 123 11.31 8.59 12.77
N TYR A 124 10.11 8.82 13.30
CA TYR A 124 9.39 10.08 13.18
C TYR A 124 10.18 11.25 13.79
N LEU A 125 10.61 11.12 15.05
CA LEU A 125 11.39 12.15 15.74
C LEU A 125 12.65 12.52 14.96
N LEU A 126 13.41 11.51 14.51
CA LEU A 126 14.66 11.72 13.80
C LEU A 126 14.46 12.35 12.41
N ARG A 127 13.34 12.05 11.75
CA ARG A 127 13.02 12.59 10.43
C ARG A 127 12.43 13.99 10.49
N GLU A 128 11.43 14.18 11.34
CA GLU A 128 10.64 15.42 11.41
C GLU A 128 11.20 16.44 12.40
N GLY A 129 12.14 16.05 13.25
CA GLY A 129 12.72 16.92 14.29
C GLY A 129 11.76 17.28 15.42
N ARG A 130 10.63 16.56 15.54
CA ARG A 130 9.59 16.78 16.56
C ARG A 130 8.95 15.48 17.01
N GLU A 131 8.39 15.48 18.20
CA GLU A 131 7.67 14.31 18.72
C GLU A 131 6.41 14.00 17.88
N PRO A 132 6.03 12.71 17.78
CA PRO A 132 4.81 12.30 17.11
C PRO A 132 3.57 12.61 17.96
N ASP A 133 2.91 13.71 17.66
CA ASP A 133 1.65 14.17 18.29
C ASP A 133 0.47 13.17 18.15
N PHE A 134 0.58 12.21 17.23
CA PHE A 134 -0.42 11.19 16.96
C PHE A 134 -0.25 9.89 17.76
N LEU A 135 0.86 9.70 18.48
CA LEU A 135 1.06 8.49 19.32
C LEU A 135 0.35 8.61 20.67
N THR A 136 -0.94 8.95 20.62
CA THR A 136 -1.83 8.98 21.79
C THR A 136 -2.95 7.97 21.62
N ALA A 137 -3.47 7.41 22.72
CA ALA A 137 -4.59 6.46 22.68
C ALA A 137 -5.80 7.00 21.91
N LYS A 138 -6.05 8.31 22.03
CA LYS A 138 -7.13 9.01 21.32
C LYS A 138 -6.87 9.07 19.81
N ALA A 139 -5.69 9.53 19.39
CA ALA A 139 -5.34 9.67 17.98
C ALA A 139 -5.26 8.31 17.26
N LEU A 140 -4.77 7.28 17.93
CA LEU A 140 -4.75 5.91 17.39
C LEU A 140 -6.10 5.18 17.50
N GLY A 141 -7.06 5.75 18.25
CA GLY A 141 -8.33 5.08 18.55
C GLY A 141 -8.16 3.75 19.29
N ALA A 142 -7.11 3.63 20.11
CA ALA A 142 -6.70 2.38 20.75
C ALA A 142 -7.80 1.81 21.65
N ASP A 143 -8.50 2.65 22.41
CA ASP A 143 -9.58 2.20 23.29
C ASP A 143 -10.76 1.62 22.51
N PHE A 144 -11.15 2.27 21.41
CA PHE A 144 -12.22 1.77 20.54
C PHE A 144 -11.82 0.43 19.90
N ARG A 145 -10.64 0.37 19.28
CA ARG A 145 -10.07 -0.86 18.73
C ARG A 145 -10.05 -1.98 19.77
N ASN A 146 -9.54 -1.71 20.97
CA ASN A 146 -9.39 -2.71 22.01
C ASN A 146 -10.75 -3.26 22.49
N ARG A 147 -11.77 -2.42 22.61
CA ARG A 147 -13.13 -2.88 22.93
C ARG A 147 -13.67 -3.82 21.83
N VAL A 148 -13.51 -3.45 20.56
CA VAL A 148 -14.02 -4.23 19.42
C VAL A 148 -13.26 -5.56 19.24
N ILE A 149 -11.93 -5.50 19.23
CA ILE A 149 -11.09 -6.66 18.92
C ILE A 149 -11.03 -7.62 20.11
N HIS A 150 -10.76 -7.12 21.32
CA HIS A 150 -10.43 -7.95 22.48
C HIS A 150 -11.60 -8.16 23.44
N ARG A 151 -12.56 -7.24 23.52
CA ARG A 151 -13.70 -7.33 24.47
C ARG A 151 -15.00 -7.77 23.80
N GLY A 152 -14.98 -8.07 22.50
CA GLY A 152 -16.15 -8.53 21.77
C GLY A 152 -17.25 -7.49 21.56
N TYR A 153 -16.94 -6.19 21.71
CA TYR A 153 -17.90 -5.13 21.39
C TYR A 153 -18.24 -5.15 19.90
N LEU A 154 -19.53 -5.14 19.57
CA LEU A 154 -20.03 -5.04 18.20
C LEU A 154 -20.38 -3.57 17.92
N PRO A 155 -19.52 -2.83 17.19
CA PRO A 155 -19.70 -1.40 17.01
C PRO A 155 -20.82 -1.11 16.00
N ARG A 156 -21.44 0.07 16.14
CA ARG A 156 -22.33 0.60 15.11
C ARG A 156 -21.52 1.10 13.92
N ARG A 157 -22.18 1.15 12.76
CA ARG A 157 -21.60 1.67 11.51
C ARG A 157 -20.94 3.05 11.70
N GLU A 158 -21.62 3.98 12.36
CA GLU A 158 -21.13 5.34 12.64
C GLU A 158 -19.81 5.37 13.43
N GLU A 159 -19.62 4.44 14.38
CA GLU A 159 -18.39 4.35 15.16
C GLU A 159 -17.23 3.82 14.30
N VAL A 160 -17.52 2.87 13.41
CA VAL A 160 -16.53 2.32 12.47
C VAL A 160 -16.15 3.34 11.41
N ASP A 161 -17.11 4.09 10.86
CA ASP A 161 -16.84 5.18 9.91
C ASP A 161 -15.94 6.25 10.55
N ALA A 162 -16.22 6.64 11.80
CA ALA A 162 -15.41 7.60 12.53
C ALA A 162 -13.99 7.09 12.81
N TYR A 163 -13.83 5.80 13.10
CA TYR A 163 -12.52 5.16 13.26
C TYR A 163 -11.76 5.09 11.93
N ALA A 164 -12.41 4.64 10.85
CA ALA A 164 -11.83 4.56 9.51
C ALA A 164 -11.35 5.94 9.03
N ALA A 165 -12.16 6.98 9.21
CA ALA A 165 -11.80 8.36 8.86
C ALA A 165 -10.58 8.85 9.64
N ARG A 166 -10.46 8.49 10.92
CA ARG A 166 -9.29 8.84 11.75
C ARG A 166 -8.02 8.14 11.25
N VAL A 167 -8.10 6.84 10.99
CA VAL A 167 -6.97 6.06 10.45
C VAL A 167 -6.55 6.60 9.09
N PHE A 168 -7.52 6.86 8.21
CA PHE A 168 -7.28 7.45 6.89
C PHE A 168 -6.56 8.79 7.00
N ALA A 169 -7.07 9.72 7.82
CA ALA A 169 -6.49 11.05 7.97
C ALA A 169 -5.06 11.01 8.51
N LEU A 170 -4.78 10.07 9.43
CA LEU A 170 -3.42 9.88 9.95
C LEU A 170 -2.47 9.35 8.88
N ILE A 171 -2.87 8.32 8.12
CA ILE A 171 -2.07 7.79 7.02
C ILE A 171 -1.85 8.85 5.93
N ASP A 172 -2.89 9.60 5.52
CA ASP A 172 -2.79 10.67 4.52
C ASP A 172 -1.82 11.78 4.96
N ARG A 173 -1.93 12.21 6.23
CA ARG A 173 -1.01 13.20 6.82
C ARG A 173 0.43 12.70 6.77
N LEU A 174 0.69 11.49 7.28
CA LEU A 174 2.04 10.95 7.38
C LEU A 174 2.64 10.63 6.00
N LEU A 175 1.84 10.23 5.02
CA LEU A 175 2.27 10.14 3.63
C LEU A 175 2.64 11.52 3.06
N GLY A 176 1.86 12.55 3.38
CA GLY A 176 2.17 13.93 3.02
C GLY A 176 3.49 14.42 3.63
N GLU A 177 3.75 14.10 4.89
CA GLU A 177 5.00 14.42 5.60
C GLU A 177 6.20 13.63 5.02
N LEU A 178 6.01 12.35 4.67
CA LEU A 178 7.04 11.55 3.98
C LEU A 178 7.42 12.15 2.62
N GLY A 179 6.44 12.66 1.86
CA GLY A 179 6.68 13.25 0.54
C GLY A 179 7.45 12.30 -0.38
N THR A 180 8.58 12.76 -0.94
CA THR A 180 9.44 11.93 -1.82
C THR A 180 10.10 10.76 -1.10
N GLY A 181 10.20 10.80 0.25
CA GLY A 181 10.74 9.71 1.05
C GLY A 181 9.94 8.41 0.92
N ALA A 182 8.64 8.51 0.63
CA ALA A 182 7.79 7.35 0.40
C ALA A 182 8.28 6.46 -0.75
N ALA A 183 8.87 7.06 -1.79
CA ALA A 183 9.38 6.34 -2.97
C ALA A 183 10.49 5.34 -2.60
N HIS A 184 11.25 5.58 -1.53
CA HIS A 184 12.31 4.67 -1.11
C HIS A 184 11.79 3.30 -0.64
N ALA A 185 10.62 3.27 0.03
CA ALA A 185 9.99 1.99 0.38
C ALA A 185 9.32 1.33 -0.83
N GLU A 186 8.86 2.11 -1.82
CA GLU A 186 8.37 1.55 -3.09
C GLU A 186 9.46 0.78 -3.84
N LEU A 187 10.72 1.24 -3.77
CA LEU A 187 11.85 0.53 -4.37
C LEU A 187 12.01 -0.90 -3.83
N ALA A 188 11.62 -1.17 -2.58
CA ALA A 188 11.67 -2.53 -2.03
C ALA A 188 10.65 -3.46 -2.71
N GLN A 189 9.46 -2.94 -3.04
CA GLN A 189 8.48 -3.67 -3.84
C GLN A 189 8.98 -3.86 -5.28
N GLU A 190 9.58 -2.84 -5.89
CA GLU A 190 10.16 -2.96 -7.23
C GLU A 190 11.33 -3.96 -7.28
N ARG A 191 12.14 -4.06 -6.21
CA ARG A 191 13.17 -5.10 -6.06
C ARG A 191 12.55 -6.50 -6.08
N GLN A 192 11.46 -6.72 -5.33
CA GLN A 192 10.73 -7.99 -5.34
C GLN A 192 10.17 -8.30 -6.74
N PHE A 193 9.62 -7.29 -7.43
CA PHE A 193 9.11 -7.45 -8.78
C PHE A 193 10.22 -7.83 -9.77
N ALA A 194 11.36 -7.16 -9.70
CA ALA A 194 12.51 -7.45 -10.56
C ALA A 194 13.02 -8.88 -10.36
N ALA A 195 13.13 -9.33 -9.09
CA ALA A 195 13.55 -10.69 -8.77
C ALA A 195 12.59 -11.75 -9.32
N HIS A 196 11.27 -11.57 -9.15
CA HIS A 196 10.28 -12.53 -9.67
C HIS A 196 10.20 -12.49 -11.20
N LEU A 197 10.27 -11.30 -11.81
CA LEU A 197 10.30 -11.12 -13.25
C LEU A 197 11.47 -11.88 -13.90
N ALA A 198 12.66 -11.81 -13.29
CA ALA A 198 13.84 -12.52 -13.75
C ALA A 198 13.73 -14.05 -13.62
N ALA A 199 12.86 -14.53 -12.72
CA ALA A 199 12.62 -15.96 -12.48
C ALA A 199 11.42 -16.53 -13.26
N LEU A 200 10.72 -15.71 -14.07
CA LEU A 200 9.56 -16.18 -14.83
C LEU A 200 9.96 -17.22 -15.90
N PRO A 201 9.18 -18.31 -16.07
CA PRO A 201 9.39 -19.25 -17.16
C PRO A 201 9.19 -18.61 -18.55
N ASP A 202 9.87 -19.15 -19.55
CA ASP A 202 9.68 -18.75 -20.95
C ASP A 202 8.20 -18.86 -21.36
N GLY A 203 7.71 -17.84 -22.07
CA GLY A 203 6.33 -17.78 -22.55
C GLY A 203 5.30 -17.30 -21.52
N VAL A 204 5.67 -17.05 -20.26
CA VAL A 204 4.79 -16.41 -19.27
C VAL A 204 4.83 -14.90 -19.44
N THR A 205 3.68 -14.30 -19.76
CA THR A 205 3.58 -12.83 -19.88
C THR A 205 3.46 -12.19 -18.50
N ALA A 206 4.28 -11.16 -18.24
CA ALA A 206 4.13 -10.29 -17.07
C ALA A 206 3.12 -9.18 -17.36
N VAL A 207 2.15 -9.02 -16.45
CA VAL A 207 1.08 -8.03 -16.48
C VAL A 207 1.25 -7.14 -15.26
N PHE A 208 1.27 -5.82 -15.45
CA PHE A 208 1.54 -4.87 -14.38
C PHE A 208 0.30 -4.02 -14.13
N GLU A 209 -0.28 -4.19 -12.96
CA GLU A 209 -1.51 -3.52 -12.56
C GLU A 209 -1.18 -2.46 -11.50
N GLU A 210 -1.62 -1.22 -11.76
CA GLU A 210 -1.62 -0.17 -10.75
C GLU A 210 -3.04 -0.02 -10.21
N HIS A 211 -3.30 -0.63 -9.07
CA HIS A 211 -4.64 -0.62 -8.50
C HIS A 211 -4.97 0.80 -7.98
N PRO A 212 -6.13 1.38 -8.34
CA PRO A 212 -6.56 2.64 -7.75
C PRO A 212 -6.77 2.42 -6.25
N GLY A 213 -6.04 3.17 -5.42
CA GLY A 213 -6.17 3.15 -3.96
C GLY A 213 -6.38 4.57 -3.45
N MET A 214 -7.07 4.71 -2.31
CA MET A 214 -7.38 6.03 -1.73
C MET A 214 -6.12 6.85 -1.40
N PHE A 215 -4.97 6.19 -1.24
CA PHE A 215 -3.69 6.80 -0.92
C PHE A 215 -2.80 7.07 -2.15
N ARG A 216 -3.23 6.65 -3.35
CA ARG A 216 -2.44 6.75 -4.60
C ARG A 216 -2.00 8.17 -4.89
N ALA A 217 -2.92 9.14 -4.82
CA ALA A 217 -2.63 10.52 -5.16
C ALA A 217 -1.47 11.08 -4.32
N ARG A 218 -1.36 10.72 -3.04
CA ARG A 218 -0.26 11.18 -2.18
C ARG A 218 1.07 10.52 -2.49
N ARG A 219 1.08 9.23 -2.81
CA ARG A 219 2.32 8.50 -3.15
C ARG A 219 2.95 8.99 -4.46
N PHE A 220 2.13 9.45 -5.41
CA PHE A 220 2.58 9.87 -6.75
C PHE A 220 2.45 11.37 -7.05
N ALA A 221 1.98 12.21 -6.12
CA ALA A 221 1.82 13.66 -6.33
C ALA A 221 3.13 14.41 -6.66
N GLY A 222 4.30 13.78 -6.51
CA GLY A 222 5.57 14.31 -7.02
C GLY A 222 5.76 14.17 -8.54
N ALA A 223 4.89 13.43 -9.23
CA ALA A 223 4.92 13.20 -10.68
C ALA A 223 3.55 13.52 -11.30
N GLY A 224 3.19 14.81 -11.37
CA GLY A 224 2.19 15.31 -12.32
C GLY A 224 0.72 14.88 -12.16
N GLY A 225 0.29 14.36 -11.00
CA GLY A 225 -1.11 13.99 -10.77
C GLY A 225 -1.99 15.16 -10.33
N GLU A 226 -3.06 15.45 -11.08
CA GLU A 226 -4.08 16.46 -10.77
C GLU A 226 -4.56 16.39 -9.30
N LYS A 227 -4.70 17.56 -8.69
CA LYS A 227 -5.28 17.75 -7.36
C LYS A 227 -6.73 17.26 -7.35
N LEU A 228 -6.98 16.06 -6.83
CA LEU A 228 -8.32 15.64 -6.43
C LEU A 228 -8.74 16.47 -5.21
N GLY A 229 -9.57 17.47 -5.48
CA GLY A 229 -10.14 18.37 -4.48
C GLY A 229 -10.92 17.62 -3.41
N VAL A 230 -10.67 17.99 -2.17
CA VAL A 230 -11.39 17.59 -0.95
C VAL A 230 -12.84 18.07 -1.05
N LYS A 231 -13.75 17.31 -1.67
CA LYS A 231 -15.19 17.64 -1.66
C LYS A 231 -16.18 16.49 -1.51
N ASN A 232 -15.77 15.23 -1.43
CA ASN A 232 -16.75 14.13 -1.24
C ASN A 232 -16.43 13.31 0.02
N LEU A 233 -16.91 13.81 1.17
CA LEU A 233 -17.25 12.96 2.31
C LEU A 233 -18.64 12.36 2.08
N PRO A 234 -18.89 11.09 2.48
CA PRO A 234 -20.18 10.45 2.24
C PRO A 234 -21.25 11.00 3.19
N GLY A 235 -22.25 11.69 2.63
CA GLY A 235 -23.36 12.24 3.41
C GLY A 235 -24.47 12.97 2.64
N GLN A 236 -24.45 12.99 1.30
CA GLN A 236 -25.57 13.56 0.53
C GLN A 236 -25.97 12.64 -0.63
N PRO A 237 -27.29 12.46 -0.88
CA PRO A 237 -27.78 11.62 -1.98
C PRO A 237 -27.58 12.38 -3.30
N ALA A 238 -26.53 12.02 -4.04
CA ALA A 238 -26.33 12.51 -5.40
C ALA A 238 -27.26 11.76 -6.36
N ARG A 239 -28.08 12.53 -7.10
CA ARG A 239 -28.99 12.05 -8.15
C ARG A 239 -28.23 11.24 -9.19
N ALA A 240 -28.84 10.13 -9.61
CA ALA A 240 -28.32 9.23 -10.64
C ALA A 240 -28.12 9.97 -11.97
N SER A 241 -26.86 10.18 -12.35
CA SER A 241 -26.45 10.50 -13.71
C SER A 241 -25.87 9.24 -14.37
N ALA A 242 -26.28 8.99 -15.61
CA ALA A 242 -26.00 7.81 -16.43
C ALA A 242 -24.51 7.42 -16.51
N PRO A 243 -24.19 6.13 -16.75
CA PRO A 243 -22.82 5.65 -16.74
C PRO A 243 -22.07 6.13 -18.00
N THR A 244 -21.21 7.13 -17.84
CA THR A 244 -20.12 7.37 -18.79
C THR A 244 -19.16 6.18 -18.73
N LYS A 245 -18.96 5.53 -19.88
CA LYS A 245 -18.00 4.44 -20.09
C LYS A 245 -16.64 4.81 -19.50
N ALA A 246 -16.32 4.27 -18.32
CA ALA A 246 -14.97 4.27 -17.80
C ALA A 246 -14.14 3.36 -18.71
N THR A 247 -13.25 3.96 -19.50
CA THR A 247 -12.15 3.25 -20.13
C THR A 247 -11.42 2.46 -19.06
N ALA A 248 -11.36 1.14 -19.22
CA ALA A 248 -10.58 0.25 -18.38
C ALA A 248 -9.15 0.81 -18.22
N PRO A 249 -8.52 0.73 -17.03
CA PRO A 249 -7.12 1.07 -16.91
C PRO A 249 -6.35 0.13 -17.84
N MET A 250 -5.85 0.67 -18.95
CA MET A 250 -5.04 -0.10 -19.89
C MET A 250 -3.75 -0.47 -19.19
N ASN A 251 -3.50 -1.78 -19.13
CA ASN A 251 -2.20 -2.41 -18.94
C ASN A 251 -1.16 -1.71 -19.82
N ASP A 252 -0.46 -0.73 -19.29
CA ASP A 252 0.66 -0.13 -20.00
C ASP A 252 1.96 -0.76 -19.51
N ALA A 253 2.18 -2.00 -19.94
CA ALA A 253 3.45 -2.70 -19.76
C ALA A 253 4.63 -1.88 -20.32
N GLN A 254 4.39 -0.97 -21.28
CA GLN A 254 5.42 -0.05 -21.80
C GLN A 254 5.67 1.12 -20.86
N ALA A 255 4.65 1.75 -20.29
CA ALA A 255 4.81 2.76 -19.22
C ALA A 255 5.44 2.15 -17.97
N PHE A 256 5.15 0.88 -17.66
CA PHE A 256 5.80 0.16 -16.57
C PHE A 256 7.27 -0.16 -16.90
N GLN A 257 7.58 -0.71 -18.08
CA GLN A 257 8.96 -0.92 -18.51
C GLN A 257 9.74 0.40 -18.58
N LYS A 258 9.07 1.49 -18.96
CA LYS A 258 9.62 2.85 -18.93
C LYS A 258 9.86 3.30 -17.49
N ALA A 259 8.91 3.11 -16.57
CA ALA A 259 9.08 3.39 -15.14
C ALA A 259 10.18 2.53 -14.50
N LEU A 260 10.33 1.26 -14.88
CA LEU A 260 11.45 0.40 -14.48
C LEU A 260 12.77 0.84 -15.12
N LYS A 261 12.77 1.38 -16.35
CA LYS A 261 13.98 1.95 -16.97
C LYS A 261 14.35 3.32 -16.37
N GLU A 262 13.37 4.09 -15.90
CA GLU A 262 13.54 5.39 -15.26
C GLU A 262 13.92 5.26 -13.78
N ARG A 263 13.33 4.29 -13.08
CA ARG A 263 13.60 3.98 -11.66
C ARG A 263 14.64 2.87 -11.47
N GLY A 264 14.93 2.07 -12.48
CA GLY A 264 15.98 1.04 -12.46
C GLY A 264 17.39 1.59 -12.22
N PRO A 265 17.74 2.80 -12.70
CA PRO A 265 18.92 3.52 -12.26
C PRO A 265 18.90 3.89 -10.78
N LEU A 266 17.74 4.09 -10.15
CA LEU A 266 17.61 4.29 -8.69
C LEU A 266 17.90 2.99 -7.91
N LEU A 267 17.66 1.82 -8.53
CA LEU A 267 18.06 0.51 -7.99
C LEU A 267 19.56 0.25 -8.16
N LYS A 268 20.18 0.76 -9.24
CA LYS A 268 21.63 0.63 -9.51
C LYS A 268 22.47 1.80 -9.01
N GLY A 269 21.85 2.82 -8.43
CA GLY A 269 22.47 4.09 -8.14
C GLY A 269 21.66 4.90 -7.14
N LEU A 270 21.88 4.63 -5.86
CA LEU A 270 21.79 5.63 -4.79
C LEU A 270 22.91 6.67 -4.97
N ARG A 271 22.98 7.30 -6.15
CA ARG A 271 23.91 8.38 -6.48
C ARG A 271 23.14 9.53 -7.09
N LYS A 272 22.69 10.43 -6.23
CA LYS A 272 23.17 11.82 -6.17
C LYS A 272 22.62 12.47 -4.91
#